data_AF-A0A4V2FUL3-F1
#
_entry.id   AF-A0A4V2FUL3-F1
#
_cell.length_a   1.000
_cell.length_b   1.000
_cell.length_c   1.000
_cell.angle_alpha   90.00
_cell.angle_beta   90.00
_cell.angle_gamma   90.00
#
_symmetry.space_group_name_H-M   'P 1'
#
loop_
_entity.id
_entity.type
_entity.pdbx_description
1 polymer ?
#
loop_
_entity_poly.entity_id
_entity_poly.type
_entity_poly.pdbx_seq_one_letter_code
_entity_poly.pdbx_strand_id
1 'polypeptide(L)'
;MRTAMTRKLLALALLPLLLLPAGCDFFQRAPEVPFAPYGEAAQARMDLAEVEYRYPLGPADLAKITPDNLAKLDQEQIDQIYARLSAGPIPDGPYDGKILLPRGSSGKFRVAEIVGGLGGLIVHLKGLELETVGEQLWRGKVFFRDQRVLRNRIEDLGLLQKLGLVEGEPQKFEAGGRQTWLLFPAKLYCGQSLFDSRRESVIIDYFFSDEIAGYQEKPDFLAGRRGLVVRDEIRMVRPGFYLGRAYLNRAFGLNFTLYNAAIAERDGPAFLHTGSAEDCWSGTQRRLTAGSRALGPNEAR
;
A
#
# COMPACT_ATOMS: atom_id res chain seq x y z
N MET A 1 7.94 -77.10 -37.05
CA MET A 1 9.16 -76.81 -36.26
C MET A 1 9.28 -75.30 -36.16
N ARG A 2 8.96 -74.65 -35.01
CA ARG A 2 9.91 -74.31 -33.91
C ARG A 2 11.14 -73.62 -34.51
N THR A 3 11.39 -72.32 -34.38
CA THR A 3 11.79 -71.49 -33.20
C THR A 3 12.33 -70.17 -33.81
N ALA A 4 12.44 -68.98 -33.21
CA ALA A 4 12.26 -68.48 -31.86
C ALA A 4 11.92 -66.98 -31.95
N MET A 5 11.01 -66.56 -31.06
CA MET A 5 10.58 -65.18 -30.86
C MET A 5 11.55 -64.52 -29.88
N THR A 6 12.48 -63.69 -30.36
CA THR A 6 13.39 -62.92 -29.50
C THR A 6 12.68 -61.70 -28.92
N ARG A 7 12.34 -61.80 -27.63
CA ARG A 7 11.95 -60.69 -26.76
C ARG A 7 13.05 -59.62 -26.74
N LYS A 8 12.76 -58.42 -27.24
CA LYS A 8 13.51 -57.21 -26.87
C LYS A 8 12.72 -56.51 -25.76
N LEU A 9 13.17 -56.69 -24.52
CA LEU A 9 12.97 -55.69 -23.47
C LEU A 9 13.90 -54.52 -23.82
N LEU A 10 13.35 -53.32 -23.97
CA LEU A 10 14.12 -52.08 -23.80
C LEU A 10 13.29 -51.10 -22.97
N ALA A 11 13.96 -50.52 -21.99
CA ALA A 11 13.41 -49.90 -20.80
C ALA A 11 12.55 -48.66 -21.09
N LEU A 12 11.45 -48.55 -20.33
CA LEU A 12 10.69 -47.32 -20.16
C LEU A 12 11.57 -46.34 -19.38
N ALA A 13 12.13 -45.34 -20.06
CA ALA A 13 12.78 -44.22 -19.40
C ALA A 13 11.71 -43.33 -18.75
N LEU A 14 11.43 -43.58 -17.46
CA LEU A 14 10.74 -42.62 -16.59
C LEU A 14 11.63 -41.39 -16.44
N LEU A 15 11.34 -40.33 -17.20
CA LEU A 15 11.84 -38.99 -16.88
C LEU A 15 11.26 -38.60 -15.51
N PRO A 16 12.08 -38.29 -14.48
CA PRO A 16 11.56 -37.62 -13.31
C PRO A 16 11.14 -36.22 -13.72
N LEU A 17 9.83 -35.96 -13.64
CA LEU A 17 9.25 -34.64 -13.71
C LEU A 17 9.87 -33.82 -12.58
N LEU A 18 10.85 -32.97 -12.91
CA LEU A 18 11.42 -31.97 -12.00
C LEU A 18 10.31 -30.95 -11.67
N LEU A 19 9.53 -31.27 -10.64
CA LEU A 19 8.71 -30.31 -9.92
C LEU A 19 9.68 -29.34 -9.23
N LEU A 20 9.97 -28.21 -9.88
CA LEU A 20 10.61 -27.06 -9.24
C LEU A 20 9.63 -26.48 -8.20
N PRO A 21 9.91 -26.54 -6.89
CA PRO A 21 9.12 -25.82 -5.90
C PRO A 21 9.70 -24.40 -5.79
N ALA A 22 9.58 -23.60 -6.85
CA ALA A 22 10.10 -22.24 -6.88
C ALA A 22 8.96 -21.27 -7.19
N GLY A 23 8.06 -21.08 -6.21
CA GLY A 23 6.98 -20.12 -6.36
C GLY A 23 6.21 -19.79 -5.09
N CYS A 24 6.03 -20.74 -4.17
CA CYS A 24 5.20 -20.51 -2.98
C CYS A 24 5.94 -19.89 -1.79
N ASP A 25 7.26 -20.02 -1.69
CA ASP A 25 8.01 -19.60 -0.50
C ASP A 25 8.38 -18.10 -0.51
N PHE A 26 8.38 -17.46 -1.69
CA PHE A 26 8.72 -16.04 -1.84
C PHE A 26 7.68 -15.11 -1.19
N PHE A 27 6.41 -15.51 -1.18
CA PHE A 27 5.32 -14.73 -0.57
C PHE A 27 5.25 -14.86 0.96
N GLN A 28 6.01 -15.78 1.56
CA GLN A 28 6.02 -16.02 3.00
C GLN A 28 7.08 -15.20 3.75
N ARG A 29 8.08 -14.65 3.04
CA ARG A 29 9.23 -13.95 3.64
C ARG A 29 9.09 -12.45 3.53
N ALA A 30 9.68 -11.72 4.48
CA ALA A 30 9.81 -10.26 4.40
C ALA A 30 10.64 -9.86 3.16
N PRO A 31 10.42 -8.66 2.58
CA PRO A 31 11.20 -8.22 1.43
C PRO A 31 12.69 -8.09 1.76
N GLU A 32 13.55 -8.63 0.90
CA GLU A 32 15.01 -8.58 1.03
C GLU A 32 15.56 -7.23 0.54
N VAL A 33 15.32 -6.19 1.34
CA VAL A 33 15.79 -4.81 1.10
C VAL A 33 16.64 -4.31 2.28
N PRO A 34 17.59 -3.39 2.06
CA PRO A 34 18.42 -2.86 3.13
C PRO A 34 17.57 -2.05 4.14
N PHE A 35 17.85 -2.22 5.42
CA PHE A 35 17.28 -1.42 6.52
C PHE A 35 18.42 -0.83 7.34
N ALA A 36 18.24 0.39 7.83
CA ALA A 36 19.10 0.95 8.85
C ALA A 36 18.87 0.20 10.17
N PRO A 37 19.91 -0.04 10.98
CA PRO A 37 19.72 -0.61 12.31
C PRO A 37 18.89 0.34 13.19
N TYR A 38 18.04 -0.22 14.04
CA TYR A 38 17.23 0.52 15.01
C TYR A 38 17.09 -0.27 16.31
N GLY A 39 16.97 0.46 17.42
CA GLY A 39 16.61 -0.09 18.73
C GLY A 39 15.17 0.30 19.13
N GLU A 40 14.71 -0.21 20.26
CA GLU A 40 13.36 0.13 20.76
C GLU A 40 13.23 1.61 21.17
N ALA A 41 14.31 2.21 21.67
CA ALA A 41 14.34 3.62 22.03
C ALA A 41 14.29 4.52 20.79
N ALA A 42 13.49 5.59 20.84
CA ALA A 42 13.35 6.54 19.72
C ALA A 42 14.69 7.17 19.32
N GLN A 43 15.58 7.44 20.29
CA GLN A 43 16.91 8.00 20.04
C GLN A 43 17.87 7.01 19.36
N ALA A 44 17.55 5.72 19.36
CA ALA A 44 18.32 4.69 18.66
C ALA A 44 17.93 4.56 17.19
N ARG A 45 16.95 5.34 16.70
CA ARG A 45 16.53 5.37 15.31
C ARG A 45 17.34 6.41 14.55
N MET A 46 17.83 6.01 13.38
CA MET A 46 18.56 6.89 12.48
C MET A 46 17.61 7.94 11.87
N ASP A 47 18.11 9.17 11.65
CA ASP A 47 17.35 10.22 10.98
C ASP A 47 16.93 9.79 9.56
N LEU A 48 15.72 10.17 9.13
CA LEU A 48 15.16 9.73 7.83
C LEU A 48 16.02 10.14 6.63
N ALA A 49 16.67 11.30 6.68
CA ALA A 49 17.58 11.74 5.61
C ALA A 49 18.86 10.91 5.58
N GLU A 50 19.36 10.52 6.75
CA GLU A 50 20.51 9.63 6.88
C GLU A 50 20.17 8.20 6.43
N VAL A 51 18.99 7.67 6.79
CA VAL A 51 18.48 6.36 6.30
C VAL A 51 18.44 6.34 4.78
N GLU A 52 17.86 7.36 4.15
CA GLU A 52 17.79 7.44 2.70
C GLU A 52 19.15 7.56 2.03
N TYR A 53 20.08 8.32 2.63
CA TYR A 53 21.42 8.51 2.09
C TYR A 53 22.28 7.24 2.20
N ARG A 54 22.28 6.59 3.37
CA ARG A 54 23.14 5.43 3.65
C ARG A 54 22.56 4.10 3.15
N TYR A 55 21.24 3.99 3.10
CA TYR A 55 20.51 2.77 2.72
C TYR A 55 19.48 3.06 1.62
N PRO A 56 19.92 3.58 0.45
CA PRO A 56 19.01 3.92 -0.65
C PRO A 56 18.30 2.67 -1.17
N LEU A 57 17.04 2.83 -1.59
CA LEU A 57 16.29 1.80 -2.31
C LEU A 57 16.31 2.11 -3.80
N GLY A 58 16.95 1.22 -4.58
CA GLY A 58 16.93 1.30 -6.04
C GLY A 58 15.69 0.61 -6.64
N PRO A 59 15.46 0.76 -7.96
CA PRO A 59 14.35 0.08 -8.65
C PRO A 59 14.34 -1.45 -8.43
N ALA A 60 15.52 -2.07 -8.40
CA ALA A 60 15.65 -3.51 -8.14
C ALA A 60 15.23 -3.91 -6.72
N ASP A 61 15.45 -3.06 -5.72
CA ASP A 61 14.99 -3.31 -4.35
C ASP A 61 13.48 -3.11 -4.23
N LEU A 62 12.96 -2.05 -4.84
CA LEU A 62 11.53 -1.76 -4.87
C LEU A 62 10.73 -2.86 -5.59
N ALA A 63 11.32 -3.50 -6.62
CA ALA A 63 10.72 -4.64 -7.30
C ALA A 63 10.54 -5.88 -6.40
N LYS A 64 11.33 -6.03 -5.33
CA LYS A 64 11.19 -7.13 -4.36
C LYS A 64 10.01 -6.91 -3.40
N ILE A 65 9.48 -5.70 -3.31
CA ILE A 65 8.39 -5.35 -2.39
C ILE A 65 7.05 -5.72 -3.03
N THR A 66 6.22 -6.44 -2.28
CA THR A 66 4.87 -6.85 -2.68
C THR A 66 3.87 -6.49 -1.59
N PRO A 67 2.57 -6.36 -1.91
CA PRO A 67 1.54 -6.15 -0.90
C PRO A 67 1.56 -7.20 0.23
N ASP A 68 1.88 -8.46 -0.10
CA ASP A 68 1.85 -9.56 0.87
C ASP A 68 3.09 -9.61 1.76
N ASN A 69 4.29 -9.31 1.23
CA ASN A 69 5.50 -9.36 2.05
C ASN A 69 5.67 -8.14 2.96
N LEU A 70 5.04 -7.00 2.63
CA LEU A 70 4.99 -5.83 3.51
C LEU A 70 4.30 -6.13 4.85
N ALA A 71 3.28 -6.99 4.85
CA ALA A 71 2.58 -7.38 6.08
C ALA A 71 3.46 -8.20 7.05
N LYS A 72 4.68 -8.58 6.65
CA LYS A 72 5.64 -9.28 7.50
C LYS A 72 6.57 -8.34 8.27
N LEU A 73 6.59 -7.06 7.89
CA LEU A 73 7.43 -6.04 8.49
C LEU A 73 6.82 -5.46 9.77
N ASP A 74 7.67 -4.96 10.66
CA ASP A 74 7.24 -4.10 11.75
C ASP A 74 7.02 -2.64 11.27
N GLN A 75 6.52 -1.79 12.17
CA GLN A 75 6.21 -0.40 11.83
C GLN A 75 7.46 0.41 11.45
N GLU A 76 8.61 0.19 12.09
CA GLU A 76 9.83 0.94 11.81
C GLU A 76 10.40 0.58 10.43
N GLN A 77 10.35 -0.69 10.06
CA GLN A 77 10.71 -1.14 8.72
C GLN A 77 9.80 -0.52 7.64
N ILE A 78 8.49 -0.45 7.89
CA ILE A 78 7.54 0.22 6.99
C ILE A 78 7.84 1.72 6.89
N ASP A 79 8.12 2.38 8.02
CA ASP A 79 8.51 3.79 8.12
C ASP A 79 9.78 4.08 7.30
N GLN A 80 10.81 3.24 7.45
CA GLN A 80 12.04 3.37 6.67
C GLN A 80 11.77 3.20 5.17
N ILE A 81 10.99 2.20 4.75
CA ILE A 81 10.61 2.06 3.32
C ILE A 81 9.93 3.35 2.85
N TYR A 82 8.87 3.79 3.53
CA TYR A 82 8.09 4.96 3.13
C TYR A 82 8.93 6.26 3.04
N ALA A 83 9.87 6.46 3.96
CA ALA A 83 10.81 7.60 3.95
C ALA A 83 11.62 7.70 2.65
N ARG A 84 11.93 6.54 2.06
CA ARG A 84 12.77 6.40 0.86
C ARG A 84 11.99 6.38 -0.45
N LEU A 85 10.65 6.33 -0.38
CA LEU A 85 9.80 6.40 -1.57
C LEU A 85 9.62 7.84 -2.06
N SER A 86 9.37 7.99 -3.36
CA SER A 86 8.90 9.25 -3.96
C SER A 86 7.40 9.21 -4.09
N ALA A 87 6.78 10.36 -4.36
CA ALA A 87 5.34 10.40 -4.59
C ALA A 87 4.94 9.54 -5.79
N GLY A 88 5.74 9.58 -6.86
CA GLY A 88 5.37 9.04 -8.16
C GLY A 88 4.36 9.93 -8.88
N PRO A 89 3.75 9.43 -9.96
CA PRO A 89 2.62 10.09 -10.58
C PRO A 89 1.39 9.97 -9.68
N ILE A 90 0.44 10.91 -9.79
CA ILE A 90 -0.88 10.71 -9.18
C ILE A 90 -1.52 9.49 -9.87
N PRO A 91 -2.02 8.49 -9.11
CA PRO A 91 -2.63 7.31 -9.70
C PRO A 91 -3.87 7.69 -10.53
N ASP A 92 -4.21 6.82 -11.49
CA ASP A 92 -5.44 6.95 -12.27
C ASP A 92 -6.14 5.60 -12.41
N GLY A 93 -7.47 5.61 -12.33
CA GLY A 93 -8.30 4.42 -12.37
C GLY A 93 -8.36 3.63 -11.05
N PRO A 94 -8.83 2.37 -11.10
CA PRO A 94 -9.08 1.56 -9.91
C PRO A 94 -7.80 0.91 -9.34
N TYR A 95 -7.67 0.89 -8.02
CA TYR A 95 -6.63 0.20 -7.27
C TYR A 95 -7.25 -0.60 -6.11
N ASP A 96 -6.85 -1.86 -5.97
CA ASP A 96 -7.23 -2.71 -4.85
C ASP A 96 -6.47 -2.29 -3.59
N GLY A 97 -7.16 -2.19 -2.47
CA GLY A 97 -6.66 -1.73 -1.20
C GLY A 97 -6.44 -2.89 -0.22
N LYS A 98 -5.41 -2.78 0.61
CA LYS A 98 -5.21 -3.68 1.75
C LYS A 98 -4.65 -2.91 2.93
N ILE A 99 -5.29 -3.03 4.10
CA ILE A 99 -4.78 -2.44 5.34
C ILE A 99 -3.52 -3.20 5.74
N LEU A 100 -2.48 -2.48 6.14
CA LEU A 100 -1.26 -3.06 6.67
C LEU A 100 -1.26 -2.86 8.18
N LEU A 101 -1.50 -3.96 8.91
CA LEU A 101 -1.35 -4.04 10.35
C LEU A 101 0.09 -4.50 10.63
N PRO A 102 1.00 -3.60 11.02
CA PRO A 102 2.37 -3.99 11.32
C PRO A 102 2.38 -4.95 12.51
N ARG A 103 3.34 -5.87 12.54
CA ARG A 103 3.57 -6.69 13.73
C ARG A 103 4.05 -5.78 14.87
N GLY A 104 3.19 -5.55 15.85
CA GLY A 104 3.57 -4.91 17.11
C GLY A 104 4.12 -5.92 18.11
N SER A 105 5.05 -5.50 18.95
CA SER A 105 5.59 -6.27 20.09
C SER A 105 4.52 -6.67 21.14
N SER A 106 3.29 -6.15 21.05
CA SER A 106 2.20 -6.40 21.99
C SER A 106 0.92 -6.99 21.39
N GLY A 107 0.85 -7.23 20.07
CA GLY A 107 -0.30 -7.85 19.40
C GLY A 107 -1.66 -7.15 19.60
N LYS A 108 -1.67 -5.93 20.17
CA LYS A 108 -2.87 -5.13 20.42
C LYS A 108 -2.80 -3.88 19.57
N PHE A 109 -3.85 -3.66 18.79
CA PHE A 109 -4.09 -2.39 18.15
C PHE A 109 -3.91 -1.21 19.11
N ARG A 110 -3.20 -0.17 18.66
CA ARG A 110 -3.36 1.19 19.19
C ARG A 110 -4.68 1.85 18.73
N VAL A 111 -5.69 1.06 18.35
CA VAL A 111 -7.05 1.53 18.08
C VAL A 111 -7.67 2.14 19.33
N ALA A 112 -7.25 1.70 20.53
CA ALA A 112 -7.69 2.29 21.80
C ALA A 112 -7.33 3.79 21.96
N GLU A 113 -6.33 4.29 21.24
CA GLU A 113 -5.94 5.72 21.26
C GLU A 113 -6.61 6.54 20.15
N ILE A 114 -7.23 5.86 19.17
CA ILE A 114 -8.10 6.46 18.13
C ILE A 114 -9.53 6.73 18.69
N VAL A 115 -9.82 6.26 19.92
CA VAL A 115 -11.14 6.29 20.59
C VAL A 115 -11.61 7.70 21.00
N GLY A 116 -10.84 8.76 20.76
CA GLY A 116 -11.31 10.13 21.00
C GLY A 116 -12.40 10.62 20.03
N GLY A 117 -12.47 10.06 18.81
CA GLY A 117 -13.35 10.53 17.73
C GLY A 117 -14.46 9.55 17.29
N LEU A 118 -14.43 8.31 17.78
CA LEU A 118 -15.38 7.24 17.41
C LEU A 118 -16.36 6.87 18.51
N GLY A 119 -16.51 7.71 19.55
CA GLY A 119 -17.31 7.41 20.75
C GLY A 119 -18.77 6.98 20.49
N GLY A 120 -19.32 7.25 19.30
CA GLY A 120 -20.64 6.78 18.88
C GLY A 120 -20.67 5.42 18.16
N LEU A 121 -19.60 5.00 17.46
CA LEU A 121 -19.60 3.79 16.64
C LEU A 121 -19.30 2.51 17.45
N ILE A 122 -18.58 2.65 18.57
CA ILE A 122 -18.17 1.53 19.44
C ILE A 122 -19.38 0.86 20.12
N VAL A 123 -20.46 1.60 20.37
CA VAL A 123 -21.61 1.12 21.14
C VAL A 123 -22.45 0.08 20.37
N HIS A 124 -22.30 -0.03 19.04
CA HIS A 124 -23.05 -0.98 18.21
C HIS A 124 -22.24 -2.13 17.62
N LEU A 125 -20.92 -2.18 17.83
CA LEU A 125 -20.05 -3.26 17.33
C LEU A 125 -19.79 -4.37 18.36
N LYS A 126 -20.68 -4.56 19.35
CA LYS A 126 -20.60 -5.71 20.27
C LYS A 126 -20.84 -7.00 19.46
N GLY A 127 -19.77 -7.69 19.12
CA GLY A 127 -19.80 -9.04 18.51
C GLY A 127 -19.22 -9.16 17.10
N LEU A 128 -18.73 -8.07 16.49
CA LEU A 128 -18.03 -8.10 15.21
C LEU A 128 -16.54 -7.85 15.42
N GLU A 129 -15.68 -8.73 14.90
CA GLU A 129 -14.24 -8.49 14.86
C GLU A 129 -13.96 -7.24 14.00
N LEU A 130 -13.42 -6.19 14.63
CA LEU A 130 -13.11 -4.90 13.97
C LEU A 130 -12.15 -5.06 12.78
N GLU A 131 -11.25 -6.05 12.82
CA GLU A 131 -10.32 -6.40 11.74
C GLU A 131 -11.09 -6.84 10.49
N THR A 132 -12.01 -7.79 10.68
CA THR A 132 -12.85 -8.39 9.66
C THR A 132 -13.78 -7.36 9.01
N VAL A 133 -14.31 -6.41 9.80
CA VAL A 133 -15.16 -5.33 9.28
C VAL A 133 -14.40 -4.33 8.42
N GLY A 134 -13.18 -3.93 8.80
CA GLY A 134 -12.39 -2.96 8.04
C GLY A 134 -11.90 -3.51 6.69
N GLU A 135 -11.40 -4.74 6.67
CA GLU A 135 -10.85 -5.39 5.48
C GLU A 135 -11.92 -5.89 4.50
N GLN A 136 -13.09 -6.33 5.00
CA GLN A 136 -14.19 -6.80 4.14
C GLN A 136 -15.01 -5.65 3.55
N LEU A 137 -15.07 -4.51 4.24
CA LEU A 137 -15.83 -3.36 3.77
C LEU A 137 -15.07 -2.56 2.71
N TRP A 138 -13.76 -2.36 2.91
CA TRP A 138 -12.94 -1.53 2.04
C TRP A 138 -12.18 -2.36 1.01
N ARG A 139 -12.60 -2.28 -0.26
CA ARG A 139 -11.95 -2.98 -1.36
C ARG A 139 -10.78 -2.22 -1.96
N GLY A 140 -10.81 -0.89 -1.90
CA GLY A 140 -9.77 -0.06 -2.46
C GLY A 140 -10.26 1.31 -2.87
N LYS A 141 -9.64 1.90 -3.87
CA LYS A 141 -9.91 3.28 -4.29
C LYS A 141 -9.98 3.39 -5.82
N VAL A 142 -10.69 4.38 -6.33
CA VAL A 142 -10.68 4.78 -7.75
C VAL A 142 -10.24 6.22 -7.80
N PHE A 143 -9.23 6.47 -8.62
CA PHE A 143 -8.66 7.79 -8.86
C PHE A 143 -9.21 8.31 -10.18
N PHE A 144 -9.74 9.53 -10.15
CA PHE A 144 -10.10 10.30 -11.33
C PHE A 144 -9.08 11.43 -11.45
N ARG A 145 -7.91 11.11 -12.02
CA ARG A 145 -6.73 11.99 -11.97
C ARG A 145 -7.02 13.38 -12.51
N ASP A 146 -7.67 13.45 -13.67
CA ASP A 146 -8.00 14.72 -14.35
C ASP A 146 -8.97 15.59 -13.54
N GLN A 147 -9.83 14.95 -12.75
CA GLN A 147 -10.79 15.64 -11.89
C GLN A 147 -10.19 16.01 -10.53
N ARG A 148 -8.99 15.51 -10.21
CA ARG A 148 -8.38 15.62 -8.87
C ARG A 148 -9.30 15.08 -7.77
N VAL A 149 -10.02 14.00 -8.06
CA VAL A 149 -10.97 13.36 -7.14
C VAL A 149 -10.65 11.89 -6.98
N LEU A 150 -10.81 11.40 -5.76
CA LEU A 150 -10.79 9.99 -5.40
C LEU A 150 -12.12 9.56 -4.81
N ARG A 151 -12.48 8.29 -5.00
CA ARG A 151 -13.55 7.63 -4.25
C ARG A 151 -13.08 6.29 -3.71
N ASN A 152 -13.51 5.92 -2.52
CA ASN A 152 -13.30 4.57 -2.01
C ASN A 152 -14.31 3.61 -2.65
N ARG A 153 -13.85 2.39 -2.93
CA ARG A 153 -14.69 1.28 -3.38
C ARG A 153 -15.08 0.42 -2.19
N ILE A 154 -16.37 0.29 -1.98
CA ILE A 154 -16.97 -0.51 -0.93
C ILE A 154 -17.61 -1.74 -1.56
N GLU A 155 -17.25 -2.93 -1.04
CA GLU A 155 -17.74 -4.23 -1.57
C GLU A 155 -19.05 -4.68 -0.93
N ASP A 156 -19.33 -4.29 0.31
CA ASP A 156 -20.57 -4.65 1.01
C ASP A 156 -21.24 -3.41 1.62
N LEU A 157 -22.22 -2.84 0.92
CA LEU A 157 -23.07 -1.79 1.48
C LEU A 157 -24.02 -2.28 2.58
N GLY A 158 -24.36 -3.58 2.59
CA GLY A 158 -25.32 -4.15 3.52
C GLY A 158 -24.90 -3.94 4.98
N LEU A 159 -23.60 -3.99 5.28
CA LEU A 159 -23.09 -3.69 6.61
C LEU A 159 -23.32 -2.21 7.00
N LEU A 160 -23.05 -1.28 6.10
CA LEU A 160 -23.28 0.15 6.34
C LEU A 160 -24.76 0.49 6.48
N GLN A 161 -25.61 -0.16 5.68
CA GLN A 161 -27.06 -0.02 5.76
C GLN A 161 -27.60 -0.53 7.10
N LYS A 162 -27.13 -1.69 7.59
CA LYS A 162 -27.49 -2.22 8.92
C LYS A 162 -27.11 -1.28 10.06
N LEU A 163 -26.01 -0.54 9.90
CA LEU A 163 -25.57 0.47 10.86
C LEU A 163 -26.31 1.82 10.71
N GLY A 164 -27.25 1.95 9.76
CA GLY A 164 -27.95 3.21 9.47
C GLY A 164 -27.03 4.30 8.94
N LEU A 165 -25.89 3.92 8.34
CA LEU A 165 -24.85 4.83 7.86
C LEU A 165 -24.93 5.10 6.37
N VAL A 166 -25.82 4.47 5.62
CA VAL A 166 -26.04 4.77 4.21
C VAL A 166 -27.50 5.10 4.01
N GLU A 167 -27.76 6.30 3.49
CA GLU A 167 -29.08 6.74 3.07
C GLU A 167 -29.11 6.77 1.53
N GLY A 168 -30.00 5.97 0.92
CA GLY A 168 -30.12 5.88 -0.54
C GLY A 168 -29.21 4.85 -1.21
N GLU A 169 -28.99 5.03 -2.52
CA GLU A 169 -28.16 4.15 -3.35
C GLU A 169 -26.91 4.88 -3.84
N PRO A 170 -25.72 4.62 -3.26
CA PRO A 170 -24.45 5.15 -3.74
C PRO A 170 -24.18 4.80 -5.20
N GLN A 171 -23.37 5.62 -5.87
CA GLN A 171 -22.96 5.36 -7.24
C GLN A 171 -22.26 3.99 -7.36
N LYS A 172 -22.77 3.15 -8.25
CA LYS A 172 -22.17 1.86 -8.57
C LYS A 172 -20.99 2.02 -9.52
N PHE A 173 -20.00 1.16 -9.39
CA PHE A 173 -18.82 1.12 -10.21
C PHE A 173 -18.38 -0.32 -10.45
N GLU A 174 -18.13 -0.65 -11.71
CA GLU A 174 -17.64 -1.96 -12.09
C GLU A 174 -16.18 -1.89 -12.55
N ALA A 175 -15.35 -2.73 -11.94
CA ALA A 175 -13.98 -2.95 -12.38
C ALA A 175 -13.60 -4.41 -12.12
N GLY A 176 -12.93 -5.03 -13.10
CA GLY A 176 -12.47 -6.42 -12.98
C GLY A 176 -13.61 -7.43 -12.79
N GLY A 177 -14.79 -7.18 -13.36
CA GLY A 177 -15.97 -8.05 -13.26
C GLY A 177 -16.66 -8.05 -11.90
N ARG A 178 -16.35 -7.08 -11.03
CA ARG A 178 -17.02 -6.89 -9.74
C ARG A 178 -17.66 -5.53 -9.65
N GLN A 179 -18.89 -5.51 -9.14
CA GLN A 179 -19.61 -4.30 -8.82
C GLN A 179 -19.28 -3.87 -7.38
N THR A 180 -18.94 -2.60 -7.23
CA THR A 180 -18.65 -1.94 -5.95
C THR A 180 -19.43 -0.64 -5.88
N TRP A 181 -19.52 -0.08 -4.68
CA TRP A 181 -20.13 1.24 -4.46
C TRP A 181 -19.07 2.28 -4.16
N LEU A 182 -19.26 3.46 -4.72
CA LEU A 182 -18.34 4.58 -4.55
C LEU A 182 -18.83 5.47 -3.40
N LEU A 183 -18.01 5.54 -2.37
CA LEU A 183 -18.25 6.31 -1.15
C LEU A 183 -16.98 7.06 -0.75
N PHE A 184 -17.11 7.97 0.21
CA PHE A 184 -16.04 8.78 0.77
C PHE A 184 -15.23 9.47 -0.34
N PRO A 185 -15.80 10.47 -1.03
CA PRO A 185 -15.06 11.23 -2.01
C PRO A 185 -13.98 12.08 -1.32
N ALA A 186 -12.84 12.26 -1.98
CA ALA A 186 -11.70 13.04 -1.47
C ALA A 186 -11.04 13.85 -2.58
N LYS A 187 -10.42 14.98 -2.23
CA LYS A 187 -9.59 15.77 -3.15
C LYS A 187 -8.20 15.13 -3.29
N LEU A 188 -7.63 15.20 -4.48
CA LEU A 188 -6.28 14.70 -4.80
C LEU A 188 -5.34 15.85 -5.15
N TYR A 189 -4.21 15.95 -4.47
CA TYR A 189 -3.20 16.96 -4.78
C TYR A 189 -1.81 16.56 -4.27
N CYS A 190 -0.78 17.26 -4.74
CA CYS A 190 0.55 17.17 -4.17
C CYS A 190 0.65 18.09 -2.97
N GLY A 191 1.16 17.58 -1.86
CA GLY A 191 1.28 18.37 -0.64
C GLY A 191 2.34 17.83 0.30
N GLN A 192 2.74 18.67 1.24
CA GLN A 192 3.78 18.35 2.20
C GLN A 192 3.41 17.10 3.02
N SER A 193 4.34 16.15 3.12
CA SER A 193 4.16 14.98 3.99
C SER A 193 4.26 15.36 5.49
N LEU A 194 3.36 14.79 6.29
CA LEU A 194 3.37 14.81 7.76
C LEU A 194 4.41 13.86 8.34
N PHE A 195 4.79 12.83 7.58
CA PHE A 195 5.82 11.87 8.00
C PHE A 195 7.23 12.38 7.70
N ASP A 196 7.44 12.96 6.52
CA ASP A 196 8.75 13.44 6.07
C ASP A 196 8.62 14.77 5.33
N SER A 197 8.77 15.89 6.06
CA SER A 197 8.61 17.24 5.54
C SER A 197 9.67 17.67 4.51
N ARG A 198 10.63 16.82 4.17
CA ARG A 198 11.63 17.10 3.13
C ARG A 198 11.09 16.96 1.70
N ARG A 199 9.91 16.34 1.53
CA ARG A 199 9.29 16.10 0.21
C ARG A 199 7.76 16.04 0.27
N GLU A 200 7.13 16.16 -0.89
CA GLU A 200 5.70 15.97 -1.02
C GLU A 200 5.31 14.49 -1.17
N SER A 201 4.04 14.23 -0.85
CA SER A 201 3.34 12.98 -1.16
C SER A 201 2.11 13.31 -2.00
N VAL A 202 1.52 12.31 -2.65
CA VAL A 202 0.15 12.46 -3.16
C VAL A 202 -0.80 12.41 -1.96
N ILE A 203 -1.59 13.44 -1.79
CA ILE A 203 -2.54 13.61 -0.69
C ILE A 203 -3.93 13.20 -1.16
N ILE A 204 -4.60 12.40 -0.33
CA ILE A 204 -6.01 12.07 -0.44
C ILE A 204 -6.71 12.76 0.74
N ASP A 205 -7.37 13.87 0.46
CA ASP A 205 -7.90 14.77 1.49
C ASP A 205 -9.43 14.67 1.57
N TYR A 206 -9.91 14.14 2.70
CA TYR A 206 -11.34 14.00 2.96
C TYR A 206 -11.96 15.25 3.59
N PHE A 207 -11.16 16.26 3.97
CA PHE A 207 -11.65 17.44 4.70
C PHE A 207 -12.81 18.16 3.99
N PHE A 208 -12.74 18.21 2.65
CA PHE A 208 -13.71 18.87 1.77
C PHE A 208 -14.57 17.87 0.98
N SER A 209 -14.84 16.68 1.54
CA SER A 209 -15.65 15.66 0.87
C SER A 209 -17.04 16.17 0.50
N ASP A 210 -17.62 17.06 1.30
CA ASP A 210 -18.95 17.65 1.13
C ASP A 210 -19.07 18.63 -0.05
N GLU A 211 -17.93 19.04 -0.63
CA GLU A 211 -17.88 19.89 -1.82
C GLU A 211 -17.80 19.08 -3.13
N ILE A 212 -17.66 17.75 -3.03
CA ILE A 212 -17.45 16.88 -4.18
C ILE A 212 -18.79 16.28 -4.62
N ALA A 213 -19.06 16.32 -5.93
CA ALA A 213 -20.27 15.74 -6.49
C ALA A 213 -20.48 14.29 -6.02
N GLY A 214 -21.71 13.87 -5.77
CA GLY A 214 -22.00 12.50 -5.30
C GLY A 214 -21.56 12.20 -3.86
N TYR A 215 -21.18 13.21 -3.07
CA TYR A 215 -21.11 13.11 -1.62
C TYR A 215 -22.48 12.72 -1.03
N GLN A 216 -22.46 11.84 -0.04
CA GLN A 216 -23.63 11.44 0.73
C GLN A 216 -23.40 11.80 2.20
N GLU A 217 -24.37 12.50 2.80
CA GLU A 217 -24.25 12.95 4.17
C GLU A 217 -23.91 11.81 5.12
N LYS A 218 -24.56 10.66 4.98
CA LYS A 218 -24.14 9.41 5.60
C LYS A 218 -23.75 8.42 4.51
N PRO A 219 -22.53 7.86 4.51
CA PRO A 219 -21.55 7.86 5.60
C PRO A 219 -20.45 8.92 5.47
N ASP A 220 -20.42 9.70 4.37
CA ASP A 220 -19.18 10.39 3.97
C ASP A 220 -18.73 11.48 4.96
N PHE A 221 -19.65 12.02 5.77
CA PHE A 221 -19.30 12.96 6.83
C PHE A 221 -18.28 12.41 7.84
N LEU A 222 -18.26 11.08 8.04
CA LEU A 222 -17.36 10.42 9.00
C LEU A 222 -15.89 10.63 8.64
N ALA A 223 -15.56 10.70 7.35
CA ALA A 223 -14.18 10.90 6.93
C ALA A 223 -13.80 12.39 6.87
N GLY A 224 -14.79 13.27 6.71
CA GLY A 224 -14.56 14.70 6.47
C GLY A 224 -14.36 15.55 7.73
N ARG A 225 -14.43 16.87 7.56
CA ARG A 225 -14.16 17.88 8.60
C ARG A 225 -15.06 17.81 9.84
N ARG A 226 -16.21 17.14 9.76
CA ARG A 226 -17.13 16.93 10.91
C ARG A 226 -16.95 15.57 11.60
N GLY A 227 -16.11 14.70 11.05
CA GLY A 227 -15.83 13.38 11.59
C GLY A 227 -14.36 13.25 12.01
N LEU A 228 -13.69 12.24 11.47
CA LEU A 228 -12.33 11.87 11.85
C LEU A 228 -11.25 12.74 11.20
N VAL A 229 -11.62 13.62 10.27
CA VAL A 229 -10.67 14.49 9.56
C VAL A 229 -9.56 13.64 8.92
N VAL A 230 -9.99 12.69 8.07
CA VAL A 230 -9.11 11.71 7.45
C VAL A 230 -8.25 12.41 6.40
N ARG A 231 -6.96 12.13 6.43
CA ARG A 231 -6.03 12.51 5.38
C ARG A 231 -5.12 11.33 5.11
N ASP A 232 -5.12 10.83 3.89
CA ASP A 232 -4.13 9.83 3.50
C ASP A 232 -2.99 10.49 2.74
N GLU A 233 -1.80 9.90 2.87
CA GLU A 233 -0.66 10.16 2.01
C GLU A 233 -0.26 8.88 1.32
N ILE A 234 0.03 8.92 0.03
CA ILE A 234 0.56 7.78 -0.70
C ILE A 234 1.87 8.14 -1.41
N ARG A 235 2.75 7.14 -1.48
CA ARG A 235 4.01 7.18 -2.21
C ARG A 235 4.17 5.91 -3.02
N MET A 236 4.75 6.04 -4.20
CA MET A 236 4.87 4.92 -5.12
C MET A 236 6.04 4.01 -4.72
N VAL A 237 5.75 2.71 -4.61
CA VAL A 237 6.77 1.67 -4.51
C VAL A 237 7.31 1.35 -5.91
N ARG A 238 6.40 1.08 -6.85
CA ARG A 238 6.67 0.87 -8.29
C ARG A 238 5.38 1.11 -9.08
N PRO A 239 5.39 1.20 -10.42
CA PRO A 239 4.16 1.38 -11.18
C PRO A 239 3.07 0.38 -10.79
N GLY A 240 1.86 0.88 -10.59
CA GLY A 240 0.73 0.08 -10.12
C GLY A 240 0.76 -0.27 -8.64
N PHE A 241 1.74 0.17 -7.85
CA PHE A 241 1.84 -0.17 -6.43
C PHE A 241 2.26 1.03 -5.56
N TYR A 242 1.36 1.44 -4.66
CA TYR A 242 1.58 2.53 -3.70
C TYR A 242 1.50 2.02 -2.27
N LEU A 243 2.36 2.58 -1.42
CA LEU A 243 2.29 2.47 0.02
C LEU A 243 1.64 3.75 0.57
N GLY A 244 0.65 3.58 1.44
CA GLY A 244 -0.14 4.66 2.01
C GLY A 244 -0.08 4.72 3.53
N ARG A 245 -0.30 5.92 4.05
CA ARG A 245 -0.44 6.22 5.49
C ARG A 245 -1.70 7.03 5.70
N ALA A 246 -2.58 6.56 6.58
CA ALA A 246 -3.80 7.27 6.96
C ALA A 246 -3.57 8.05 8.26
N TYR A 247 -4.03 9.29 8.29
CA TYR A 247 -4.01 10.16 9.45
C TYR A 247 -5.43 10.54 9.83
N LEU A 248 -5.72 10.51 11.12
CA LEU A 248 -7.00 10.93 11.71
C LEU A 248 -6.72 12.15 12.57
N ASN A 249 -7.26 13.31 12.18
CA ASN A 249 -6.96 14.59 12.83
C ASN A 249 -5.44 14.79 13.06
N ARG A 250 -4.63 14.53 12.01
CA ARG A 250 -3.16 14.61 11.98
C ARG A 250 -2.42 13.55 12.82
N ALA A 251 -3.09 12.74 13.62
CA ALA A 251 -2.47 11.60 14.30
C ALA A 251 -2.35 10.43 13.33
N PHE A 252 -1.21 9.72 13.35
CA PHE A 252 -1.04 8.51 12.55
C PHE A 252 -2.05 7.44 12.97
N GLY A 253 -2.81 6.92 12.01
CA GLY A 253 -3.80 5.87 12.21
C GLY A 253 -3.27 4.50 11.80
N LEU A 254 -3.03 4.30 10.50
CA LEU A 254 -2.63 3.02 9.93
C LEU A 254 -1.81 3.19 8.64
N ASN A 255 -1.16 2.11 8.22
CA ASN A 255 -0.62 2.00 6.85
C ASN A 255 -1.58 1.18 5.99
N PHE A 256 -1.52 1.39 4.68
CA PHE A 256 -2.28 0.59 3.71
C PHE A 256 -1.50 0.49 2.40
N THR A 257 -1.96 -0.36 1.50
CA THR A 257 -1.43 -0.47 0.14
C THR A 257 -2.53 -0.22 -0.88
N LEU A 258 -2.11 0.22 -2.07
CA LEU A 258 -2.96 0.31 -3.26
C LEU A 258 -2.25 -0.40 -4.41
N TYR A 259 -2.89 -1.39 -5.00
CA TYR A 259 -2.31 -2.23 -6.04
C TYR A 259 -3.22 -2.34 -7.27
N ASN A 260 -2.63 -2.16 -8.45
CA ASN A 260 -3.24 -2.41 -9.74
C ASN A 260 -2.31 -3.33 -10.54
N ALA A 261 -2.72 -4.59 -10.67
CA ALA A 261 -1.93 -5.63 -11.34
C ALA A 261 -1.68 -5.32 -12.82
N ALA A 262 -2.67 -4.79 -13.54
CA ALA A 262 -2.56 -4.49 -14.96
C ALA A 262 -1.51 -3.39 -15.23
N ILE A 263 -1.48 -2.35 -14.40
CA ILE A 263 -0.46 -1.30 -14.50
C ILE A 263 0.91 -1.86 -14.09
N ALA A 264 0.96 -2.66 -13.02
CA ALA A 264 2.21 -3.25 -12.55
C ALA A 264 2.86 -4.17 -13.59
N GLU A 265 2.06 -4.94 -14.34
CA GLU A 265 2.51 -5.80 -15.44
C GLU A 265 2.95 -4.99 -16.67
N ARG A 266 2.14 -3.99 -17.07
CA ARG A 266 2.42 -3.15 -18.24
C ARG A 266 3.69 -2.31 -18.08
N ASP A 267 3.85 -1.64 -16.93
CA ASP A 267 4.85 -0.59 -16.72
C ASP A 267 6.05 -1.05 -15.87
N GLY A 268 5.92 -2.17 -15.16
CA GLY A 268 6.96 -2.72 -14.29
C GLY A 268 8.31 -2.99 -14.97
N PRO A 269 8.36 -3.58 -16.18
CA PRO A 269 9.62 -3.83 -16.87
C PRO A 269 10.41 -2.55 -17.19
N ALA A 270 9.72 -1.50 -17.63
CA ALA A 270 10.36 -0.23 -17.98
C ALA A 270 10.92 0.49 -16.74
N PHE A 271 10.20 0.42 -15.60
CA PHE A 271 10.60 1.04 -14.34
C PHE A 271 12.01 0.67 -13.88
N LEU A 272 12.42 -0.58 -14.10
CA LEU A 272 13.74 -1.07 -13.72
C LEU A 272 14.89 -0.33 -14.41
N HIS A 273 14.62 0.25 -15.58
CA HIS A 273 15.61 0.94 -16.40
C HIS A 273 15.49 2.46 -16.34
N THR A 274 14.26 2.99 -16.32
CA THR A 274 14.00 4.42 -16.50
C THR A 274 13.60 5.14 -15.21
N GLY A 275 13.30 4.42 -14.13
CA GLY A 275 12.65 5.01 -12.96
C GLY A 275 11.21 5.43 -13.27
N SER A 276 10.72 6.49 -12.63
CA SER A 276 9.34 6.95 -12.80
C SER A 276 9.22 8.45 -12.97
N ALA A 277 8.14 8.85 -13.64
CA ALA A 277 7.68 10.23 -13.65
C ALA A 277 7.21 10.64 -12.25
N GLU A 278 7.43 11.90 -11.90
CA GLU A 278 7.04 12.48 -10.61
C GLU A 278 6.08 13.63 -10.87
N ASP A 279 4.90 13.60 -10.26
CA ASP A 279 3.97 14.73 -10.31
C ASP A 279 4.22 15.72 -9.17
N CYS A 280 4.64 15.21 -8.02
CA CYS A 280 4.85 16.00 -6.82
C CYS A 280 6.33 16.33 -6.62
N TRP A 281 6.61 17.37 -5.84
CA TRP A 281 7.97 17.78 -5.55
C TRP A 281 8.71 16.71 -4.72
N SER A 282 9.77 16.16 -5.30
CA SER A 282 10.56 15.06 -4.70
C SER A 282 11.49 15.48 -3.56
N GLY A 283 11.54 16.77 -3.23
CA GLY A 283 12.50 17.33 -2.28
C GLY A 283 13.82 17.76 -2.92
N THR A 284 14.74 18.27 -2.11
CA THR A 284 16.07 18.75 -2.54
C THR A 284 17.13 17.66 -2.58
N GLN A 285 16.94 16.56 -1.84
CA GLN A 285 17.88 15.46 -1.78
C GLN A 285 17.78 14.63 -3.06
N ARG A 286 18.82 14.72 -3.91
CA ARG A 286 18.92 13.87 -5.10
C ARG A 286 19.07 12.41 -4.66
N ARG A 287 18.11 11.58 -5.03
CA ARG A 287 18.13 10.14 -4.74
C ARG A 287 19.29 9.53 -5.54
N LEU A 288 20.31 9.03 -4.84
CA LEU A 288 21.42 8.32 -5.47
C LEU A 288 20.86 7.00 -6.02
N THR A 289 20.76 6.88 -7.34
CA THR A 289 20.50 5.58 -7.98
C THR A 289 21.69 4.67 -7.68
N ALA A 290 21.44 3.41 -7.33
CA ALA A 290 22.45 2.44 -6.85
C ALA A 290 23.67 2.19 -7.78
N GLY A 291 23.78 2.87 -8.92
CA GLY A 291 24.97 2.89 -9.79
C GLY A 291 25.91 4.10 -9.61
N SER A 292 25.60 5.08 -8.76
CA SER A 292 26.41 6.30 -8.59
C SER A 292 27.27 6.31 -7.32
N ARG A 293 27.76 5.15 -6.87
CA ARG A 293 28.77 5.10 -5.81
C ARG A 293 30.11 5.49 -6.42
N ALA A 294 30.35 6.79 -6.57
CA ALA A 294 31.71 7.28 -6.73
C ALA A 294 32.49 6.84 -5.49
N LEU A 295 33.51 6.01 -5.70
CA LEU A 295 34.50 5.68 -4.67
C LEU A 295 35.01 7.01 -4.08
N GLY A 296 34.74 7.23 -2.80
CA GLY A 296 35.28 8.38 -2.08
C GLY A 296 36.80 8.26 -1.97
N PRO A 297 37.55 9.37 -1.84
CA PRO A 297 39.01 9.40 -2.00
C PRO A 297 39.84 8.67 -0.91
N ASN A 298 39.24 7.84 -0.05
CA ASN A 298 39.90 7.32 1.15
C ASN A 298 40.08 5.80 1.22
N GLU A 299 39.91 5.06 0.11
CA GLU A 299 40.24 3.62 0.06
C GLU A 299 41.49 3.31 -0.79
N ALA A 300 42.40 4.27 -0.92
CA ALA A 300 43.72 4.05 -1.47
C ALA A 300 44.79 4.69 -0.57
N ARG A 301 45.08 4.03 0.56
CA ARG A 301 46.35 4.11 1.29
C ARG A 301 46.50 2.92 2.21
#